data_AF-A0AAW1GBE6-F1
#
_entry.id   AF-A0AAW1GBE6-F1
#
_cell.length_a   1.000
_cell.length_b   1.000
_cell.length_c   1.000
_cell.angle_alpha   90.00
_cell.angle_beta   90.00
_cell.angle_gamma   90.00
#
_symmetry.space_group_name_H-M   'P 1'
#
loop_
_entity.id
_entity.type
_entity.pdbx_description
1 polymer ?
#
loop_
_entity_poly.entity_id
_entity_poly.type
_entity_poly.pdbx_seq_one_letter_code
_entity_poly.pdbx_strand_id
1 'polypeptide(L)' 'MSAHKARRVIDQIRGRSYEETLMILELMPYRACYPIFKLIYSAASNASHNKGFNKADLIIF' A
#
# COMPACT_ATOMS: atom_id res chain seq x y z
N MET A 1 6.21 5.03 15.57
CA MET A 1 5.84 5.84 14.38
C MET A 1 4.64 6.69 14.76
N SER A 2 4.63 8.00 14.52
CA SER A 2 3.47 8.84 14.85
C SER A 2 2.44 8.82 13.71
N ALA A 3 1.17 9.08 14.04
CA ALA A 3 0.09 9.14 13.05
C ALA A 3 0.39 10.14 11.91
N HIS A 4 0.94 11.32 12.24
CA HIS A 4 1.34 12.30 11.23
C HIS A 4 2.41 11.77 10.27
N LYS A 5 3.40 11.01 10.77
CA LYS A 5 4.45 10.43 9.90
C LYS A 5 3.88 9.38 8.94
N ALA A 6 2.88 8.62 9.37
CA ALA A 6 2.18 7.65 8.51
C ALA A 6 1.30 8.35 7.46
N ARG A 7 0.50 9.36 7.86
CA ARG A 7 -0.38 10.10 6.93
C ARG A 7 0.38 10.68 5.73
N ARG A 8 1.58 11.22 5.96
CA ARG A 8 2.45 11.71 4.86
C ARG A 8 2.71 10.68 3.76
N VAL A 9 2.76 9.39 4.09
CA VAL A 9 2.94 8.32 3.11
C VAL A 9 1.58 7.90 2.53
N ILE A 10 0.57 7.73 3.40
CA ILE A 10 -0.80 7.35 2.98
C ILE A 10 -1.38 8.33 1.96
N ASP A 11 -1.21 9.63 2.18
CA ASP A 11 -1.74 10.66 1.29
C ASP A 11 -1.06 10.66 -0.09
N GLN A 12 0.13 10.06 -0.23
CA GLN A 12 0.81 9.92 -1.53
C GLN A 12 0.31 8.73 -2.34
N ILE A 13 -0.17 7.68 -1.67
CA ILE A 13 -0.58 6.42 -2.30
C ILE A 13 -2.10 6.29 -2.47
N ARG A 14 -2.89 7.20 -1.88
CA ARG A 14 -4.34 7.27 -2.07
C ARG A 14 -4.67 7.51 -3.54
N GLY A 15 -5.62 6.74 -4.07
CA GLY A 15 -6.08 6.76 -5.46
C GLY A 15 -5.19 6.00 -6.45
N ARG A 16 -4.12 5.34 -6.01
CA ARG A 16 -3.18 4.64 -6.89
C ARG A 16 -3.49 3.16 -7.00
N SER A 17 -3.02 2.54 -8.09
CA SER A 17 -3.08 1.09 -8.22
C SER A 17 -2.20 0.40 -7.19
N TYR A 18 -2.48 -0.87 -6.93
CA TYR A 18 -1.64 -1.69 -6.05
C TYR A 18 -0.18 -1.74 -6.51
N GLU A 19 0.06 -1.93 -7.81
CA GLU A 19 1.42 -1.99 -8.38
C GLU A 19 2.17 -0.67 -8.23
N GLU A 20 1.54 0.46 -8.56
CA GLU A 20 2.10 1.79 -8.37
C GLU A 20 2.45 2.05 -6.89
N THR A 21 1.56 1.62 -5.99
CA THR A 21 1.74 1.79 -4.56
C THR A 21 2.98 1.05 -4.06
N LEU A 22 3.23 -0.19 -4.52
CA LEU A 22 4.43 -0.94 -4.13
C LEU A 22 5.70 -0.22 -4.58
N MET A 23 5.75 0.24 -5.84
CA MET A 23 6.91 0.97 -6.37
C MET A 23 7.20 2.24 -5.57
N ILE A 24 6.16 3.02 -5.24
CA ILE A 24 6.31 4.25 -4.46
C ILE A 24 6.86 3.94 -3.06
N LEU A 25 6.31 2.92 -2.39
CA LEU A 25 6.71 2.56 -1.03
C LEU A 25 8.14 2.03 -0.96
N GLU A 26 8.62 1.33 -1.99
CA GLU A 26 9.99 0.82 -2.06
C GLU A 26 11.03 1.94 -2.28
N LEU A 27 10.66 3.00 -3.02
CA LEU A 27 11.58 4.08 -3.38
C LEU A 27 11.58 5.27 -2.41
N MET A 28 10.51 5.45 -1.63
CA MET A 28 10.39 6.59 -0.72
C MET A 28 11.35 6.50 0.48
N PRO A 29 12.01 7.62 0.86
CA PRO A 29 13.02 7.63 1.93
C PRO A 29 12.40 7.68 3.35
N TYR A 30 11.18 7.19 3.54
CA TYR A 30 10.49 7.23 4.82
C TYR A 30 10.47 5.84 5.48
N ARG A 31 10.92 5.75 6.73
CA ARG A 31 10.79 4.53 7.55
C ARG A 31 9.33 4.05 7.70
N ALA A 32 8.37 4.95 7.51
CA ALA A 32 6.94 4.62 7.54
C ALA A 32 6.50 3.73 6.37
N CYS A 33 7.26 3.69 5.26
CA CYS A 33 6.91 2.89 4.10
C CYS A 33 6.91 1.39 4.41
N TYR A 34 7.91 0.88 5.14
CA TYR A 34 8.02 -0.56 5.42
C TYR A 34 6.77 -1.18 6.11
N PRO A 35 6.25 -0.64 7.23
CA PRO A 35 5.04 -1.17 7.84
C PRO A 35 3.80 -1.02 6.94
N ILE A 36 3.70 0.07 6.16
CA ILE A 36 2.58 0.30 5.23
C ILE A 36 2.65 -0.70 4.07
N PHE A 37 3.83 -0.96 3.53
CA PHE A 37 4.08 -1.94 2.48
C PHE A 37 3.61 -3.34 2.91
N LYS A 38 4.02 -3.81 4.09
CA LYS A 38 3.59 -5.11 4.62
C LYS A 38 2.06 -5.20 4.75
N LEU A 39 1.43 -4.11 5.21
CA LEU A 39 -0.02 -4.04 5.37
C LEU A 39 -0.74 -4.15 4.01
N ILE A 40 -0.32 -3.36 3.02
CA ILE A 40 -0.92 -3.36 1.68
C ILE A 40 -0.69 -4.70 0.97
N TYR A 41 0.51 -5.25 1.06
CA TYR A 41 0.83 -6.57 0.52
C TYR A 41 -0.07 -7.66 1.12
N SER A 42 -0.25 -7.66 2.45
CA SER A 42 -1.14 -8.61 3.14
C SER A 42 -2.60 -8.42 2.73
N ALA A 43 -3.08 -7.18 2.63
CA ALA A 43 -4.45 -6.89 2.21
C ALA A 43 -4.73 -7.38 0.77
N ALA A 44 -3.82 -7.13 -0.17
CA ALA A 44 -3.92 -7.62 -1.53
C ALA A 44 -3.87 -9.15 -1.61
N SER A 45 -3.03 -9.79 -0.77
CA SER A 45 -2.98 -11.25 -0.65
C SER A 45 -4.33 -11.82 -0.18
N ASN A 46 -4.94 -11.20 0.84
CA ASN A 46 -6.25 -11.59 1.34
C ASN A 46 -7.35 -11.38 0.30
N ALA A 47 -7.30 -10.29 -0.45
CA ALA A 47 -8.23 -10.03 -1.55
C ALA A 47 -8.14 -11.12 -2.63
N SER A 48 -6.92 -11.51 -3.03
CA SER A 48 -6.74 -12.59 -4.01
C SER A 48 -7.18 -13.95 -3.46
N HIS A 49 -6.80 -14.28 -2.23
CA HIS A 49 -7.02 -15.62 -1.67
C HIS A 49 -8.47 -15.83 -1.23
N ASN A 50 -9.06 -14.86 -0.52
CA ASN A 50 -10.37 -15.03 0.10
C ASN A 50 -11.52 -14.53 -0.80
N LYS A 51 -11.25 -13.64 -1.75
CA LYS A 51 -12.27 -13.06 -2.63
C LYS A 51 -12.04 -13.31 -4.11
N GLY A 52 -10.94 -13.96 -4.49
CA GLY A 52 -10.61 -14.23 -5.90
C GLY A 52 -10.32 -12.97 -6.71
N PHE A 53 -10.01 -11.84 -6.07
CA PHE A 53 -9.73 -10.60 -6.79
C PHE A 53 -8.34 -10.64 -7.45
N ASN A 54 -8.25 -10.13 -8.67
CA ASN A 54 -6.98 -9.94 -9.35
C ASN A 54 -6.27 -8.71 -8.78
N LYS A 55 -4.98 -8.85 -8.44
CA LYS A 55 -4.18 -7.76 -7.83
C LYS A 55 -3.98 -6.57 -8.77
N ALA A 56 -3.97 -6.79 -10.08
CA ALA A 56 -3.84 -5.74 -11.09
C ALA A 56 -5.03 -4.77 -11.09
N ASP A 57 -6.21 -5.22 -10.63
CA ASP A 57 -7.44 -4.43 -10.61
C ASP A 57 -7.67 -3.70 -9.27
N LEU A 58 -6.72 -3.81 -8.32
CA LEU A 58 -6.85 -3.20 -7.00
C LEU A 58 -6.40 -1.74 -6.99
N ILE A 59 -7.23 -0.89 -6.39
CA ILE A 59 -6.95 0.53 -6.16
C ILE A 59 -7.01 0.82 -4.66
N ILE A 60 -6.05 1.61 -4.16
CA ILE A 60 -5.99 2.05 -2.76
C ILE A 60 -6.82 3.32 -2.61
N PHE A 61 -7.85 3.32 -1.76
CA PHE A 61 -8.69 4.49 -1.46
C PHE A 61 -8.71 4.81 0.04
#